data_AF-A0A2H3KGC4-F1
#
_entry.id   AF-A0A2H3KGC4-F1
#
_cell.length_a   1.000
_cell.length_b   1.000
_cell.length_c   1.000
_cell.angle_alpha   90.00
_cell.angle_beta   90.00
_cell.angle_gamma   90.00
#
_symmetry.space_group_name_H-M   'P 1'
#
loop_
_entity.id
_entity.type
_entity.pdbx_description
1 polymer ?
#
loop_
_entity_poly.entity_id
_entity_poly.type
_entity_poly.pdbx_seq_one_letter_code
_entity_poly.pdbx_strand_id
1 'polypeptide(L)'
;MNSFFNFQFGEFSQASPNWFDWFSLISSLIISATSIFLAFYIAESIYKREKLDKEKESIDLQNSEIELFKNNLTELNTAIEKQIIDLQKYSEEKNFKLTFNQSVQVDFLQFIDIKHLYKKIGFLNTESIKKLNSLMTSLYTLYDFRESLRDEVRTYLKKYNYHESKFYLYRQLLYTKYYSICNLRAESIIFEEGQKKWKFKDEDEFMPEYTELIIKTLSDKSIIDENGLKDRKKLNENFVVPLIKIAYKYVPEDFQAIEINDIGNEVNSAFIDIESITEKHFIVIESYLENLKSISTKIKNYLN
;
A
#
# COMPACT_ATOMS: atom_id res chain seq x y z
N MET A 1 57.09 -45.48 -43.73
CA MET A 1 58.04 -45.11 -42.66
C MET A 1 57.57 -45.75 -41.37
N ASN A 2 58.43 -46.65 -40.85
CA ASN A 2 58.50 -47.31 -39.55
C ASN A 2 57.29 -48.10 -39.04
N SER A 3 57.32 -49.41 -39.34
CA SER A 3 56.58 -50.45 -38.63
C SER A 3 57.14 -50.65 -37.23
N PHE A 4 56.25 -50.74 -36.24
CA PHE A 4 56.63 -50.94 -34.83
C PHE A 4 56.27 -52.33 -34.28
N PHE A 5 55.90 -53.30 -35.13
CA PHE A 5 55.67 -54.67 -34.67
C PHE A 5 56.23 -55.67 -35.67
N ASN A 6 57.37 -56.24 -35.29
CA ASN A 6 57.98 -57.40 -35.92
C ASN A 6 57.59 -58.62 -35.07
N PHE A 7 56.55 -59.36 -35.47
CA PHE A 7 56.20 -60.63 -34.83
C PHE A 7 57.15 -61.71 -35.37
N GLN A 8 58.32 -61.84 -34.74
CA GLN A 8 59.11 -63.06 -34.84
C GLN A 8 58.43 -64.13 -33.98
N PHE A 9 57.78 -65.09 -34.64
CA PHE A 9 57.45 -66.37 -34.01
C PHE A 9 58.74 -67.16 -33.83
N GLY A 10 59.34 -67.02 -32.64
CA GLY A 10 60.36 -67.95 -32.16
C GLY A 10 59.75 -69.34 -31.93
N GLU A 11 60.53 -70.37 -32.19
CA GLU A 11 60.17 -71.78 -32.00
C GLU A 11 59.55 -72.00 -30.62
N PHE A 12 58.33 -72.54 -30.61
CA PHE A 12 57.65 -72.96 -29.39
C PHE A 12 58.46 -74.09 -28.74
N SER A 13 59.28 -73.77 -27.73
CA SER A 13 59.68 -74.76 -26.75
C SER A 13 58.40 -75.29 -26.09
N GLN A 14 58.02 -76.53 -26.38
CA GLN A 14 56.96 -77.25 -25.69
C GLN A 14 57.37 -77.53 -24.24
N ALA A 15 57.29 -76.51 -23.39
CA ALA A 15 57.09 -76.70 -21.97
C ALA A 15 55.58 -76.66 -21.74
N SER A 16 54.96 -77.81 -21.50
CA SER A 16 53.59 -77.84 -21.00
C SER A 16 53.52 -76.96 -19.74
N PRO A 17 52.56 -76.03 -19.64
CA PRO A 17 52.49 -75.11 -18.49
C PRO A 17 52.53 -75.92 -17.21
N ASN A 18 53.50 -75.61 -16.35
CA ASN A 18 53.69 -76.36 -15.13
C ASN A 18 52.53 -76.03 -14.18
N TRP A 19 52.27 -76.88 -13.18
CA TRP A 19 51.17 -76.63 -12.23
C TRP A 19 51.27 -75.25 -11.55
N PHE A 20 52.49 -74.72 -11.44
CA PHE A 20 52.80 -73.39 -10.94
C PHE A 20 52.34 -72.25 -11.87
N ASP A 21 52.41 -72.42 -13.19
CA ASP A 21 51.95 -71.42 -14.16
C ASP A 21 50.42 -71.29 -14.12
N TRP A 22 49.72 -72.42 -14.05
CA TRP A 22 48.26 -72.44 -13.86
C TRP A 22 47.85 -71.83 -12.52
N PHE A 23 48.60 -72.13 -11.45
CA PHE A 23 48.37 -71.54 -10.13
C PHE A 23 48.61 -70.02 -10.14
N SER A 24 49.66 -69.54 -10.82
CA SER A 24 49.93 -68.11 -11.00
C SER A 24 48.82 -67.41 -11.78
N LEU A 25 48.29 -68.05 -12.84
CA LEU A 25 47.23 -67.50 -13.67
C LEU A 25 45.92 -67.41 -12.87
N ILE A 26 45.55 -68.49 -12.17
CA ILE A 26 44.37 -68.54 -11.29
C ILE A 26 44.51 -67.55 -10.13
N SER A 27 45.69 -67.46 -9.48
CA SER A 27 45.89 -66.51 -8.37
C SER A 27 45.80 -65.06 -8.86
N SER A 28 46.36 -64.74 -10.03
CA SER A 28 46.24 -63.40 -10.63
C SER A 28 44.80 -63.05 -11.01
N LEU A 29 44.03 -64.01 -11.53
CA LEU A 29 42.60 -63.88 -11.80
C LEU A 29 41.79 -63.67 -10.52
N ILE A 30 42.07 -64.44 -9.47
CA ILE A 30 41.39 -64.28 -8.17
C ILE A 30 41.72 -62.92 -7.56
N ILE A 31 43.00 -62.51 -7.55
CA ILE A 31 43.44 -61.21 -7.00
C ILE A 31 42.83 -60.04 -7.79
N SER A 32 42.80 -60.12 -9.12
CA SER A 32 42.17 -59.08 -9.94
C SER A 32 40.65 -59.02 -9.74
N ALA A 33 39.97 -60.17 -9.72
CA ALA A 33 38.54 -60.24 -9.48
C ALA A 33 38.16 -59.74 -8.08
N THR A 34 38.92 -60.12 -7.05
CA THR A 34 38.72 -59.61 -5.68
C THR A 34 39.04 -58.13 -5.57
N SER A 35 40.08 -57.62 -6.26
CA SER A 35 40.39 -56.18 -6.30
C SER A 35 39.26 -55.37 -6.94
N ILE A 36 38.71 -55.81 -8.08
CA ILE A 36 37.59 -55.15 -8.76
C ILE A 36 36.34 -55.19 -7.88
N PHE A 37 36.04 -56.34 -7.27
CA PHE A 37 34.88 -56.48 -6.38
C PHE A 37 35.01 -55.58 -5.14
N LEU A 38 36.19 -55.52 -4.53
CA LEU A 38 36.45 -54.69 -3.36
C LEU A 38 36.36 -53.20 -3.72
N ALA A 39 36.89 -52.79 -4.87
CA ALA A 39 36.76 -51.43 -5.39
C ALA A 39 35.29 -51.05 -5.65
N PHE A 40 34.52 -51.95 -6.27
CA PHE A 40 33.08 -51.76 -6.48
C PHE A 40 32.33 -51.62 -5.14
N TYR A 41 32.59 -52.50 -4.17
CA TYR A 41 31.94 -52.46 -2.86
C TYR A 41 32.25 -51.17 -2.09
N ILE A 42 33.52 -50.71 -2.12
CA ILE A 42 33.91 -49.43 -1.52
C ILE A 42 33.21 -48.26 -2.22
N ALA A 43 33.19 -48.25 -3.56
CA ALA A 43 32.52 -47.20 -4.34
C ALA A 43 31.01 -47.17 -4.08
N GLU A 44 30.35 -48.33 -4.01
CA GLU A 44 28.92 -48.42 -3.69
C GLU A 44 28.62 -47.94 -2.27
N SER A 45 29.48 -48.26 -1.29
CA SER A 45 29.37 -47.78 0.08
C SER A 45 29.50 -46.25 0.17
N ILE A 46 30.51 -45.67 -0.49
CA ILE A 46 30.71 -44.22 -0.54
C ILE A 46 29.52 -43.55 -1.23
N TYR A 47 29.06 -44.07 -2.37
CA TYR A 47 27.92 -43.53 -3.09
C TYR A 47 26.63 -43.55 -2.25
N LYS A 48 26.35 -44.67 -1.55
CA LYS A 48 25.19 -44.76 -0.64
C LYS A 48 25.29 -43.75 0.49
N ARG A 49 26.47 -43.57 1.09
CA ARG A 49 26.69 -42.57 2.14
C ARG A 49 26.49 -41.14 1.62
N GLU A 50 27.13 -40.78 0.50
CA GLU A 50 26.97 -39.45 -0.10
C GLU A 50 25.53 -39.16 -0.51
N LYS A 51 24.80 -40.17 -1.00
CA LYS A 51 23.39 -40.03 -1.32
C LYS A 51 22.56 -39.73 -0.07
N LEU A 52 22.78 -40.45 1.03
CA LEU A 52 22.10 -40.20 2.30
C LEU A 52 22.45 -38.83 2.89
N ASP A 53 23.72 -38.43 2.82
CA ASP A 53 24.17 -37.12 3.30
C ASP A 53 23.51 -35.98 2.50
N LYS A 54 23.47 -36.10 1.16
CA LYS A 54 22.76 -35.13 0.30
C LYS A 54 21.26 -35.08 0.56
N GLU A 55 20.62 -36.24 0.77
CA GLU A 55 19.20 -36.30 1.13
C GLU A 55 18.95 -35.58 2.45
N LYS A 56 19.77 -35.83 3.46
CA LYS A 56 19.68 -35.15 4.76
C LYS A 56 19.89 -33.64 4.63
N GLU A 57 20.95 -33.21 3.94
CA GLU A 57 21.23 -31.79 3.71
C GLU A 57 20.07 -31.11 2.97
N SER A 58 19.47 -31.77 1.99
CA SER A 58 18.30 -31.25 1.29
C SER A 58 17.06 -31.08 2.19
N ILE A 59 16.86 -31.98 3.15
CA ILE A 59 15.78 -31.91 4.13
C ILE A 59 16.04 -30.79 5.13
N ASP A 60 17.28 -30.65 5.60
CA ASP A 60 17.68 -29.59 6.53
C ASP A 60 17.49 -28.21 5.88
N LEU A 61 17.90 -28.05 4.62
CA LEU A 61 17.73 -26.82 3.85
C LEU A 61 16.25 -26.48 3.65
N GLN A 62 15.42 -27.47 3.29
CA GLN A 62 13.96 -27.30 3.22
C GLN A 62 13.36 -26.87 4.56
N ASN A 63 13.80 -27.47 5.67
CA ASN A 63 13.29 -27.11 6.99
C ASN A 63 13.67 -25.68 7.37
N SER A 64 14.92 -25.28 7.14
CA SER A 64 15.40 -23.91 7.39
C SER A 64 14.63 -22.88 6.57
N GLU A 65 14.34 -23.16 5.30
CA GLU A 65 13.57 -22.23 4.46
C GLU A 65 12.13 -22.05 4.96
N ILE A 66 11.50 -23.13 5.42
CA ILE A 66 10.14 -23.08 5.97
C ILE A 66 10.12 -22.34 7.30
N GLU A 67 11.16 -22.49 8.11
CA GLU A 67 11.34 -21.72 9.34
C GLU A 67 11.54 -20.22 9.04
N LEU A 68 12.39 -19.89 8.07
CA LEU A 68 12.56 -18.51 7.59
C LEU A 68 11.24 -17.92 7.09
N PHE A 69 10.44 -18.69 6.33
CA PHE A 69 9.11 -18.25 5.90
C PHE A 69 8.21 -17.92 7.09
N LYS A 70 8.15 -18.79 8.11
CA LYS A 70 7.34 -18.55 9.32
C LYS A 70 7.82 -17.33 10.11
N ASN A 71 9.13 -17.14 10.24
CA ASN A 71 9.70 -15.99 10.92
C ASN A 71 9.35 -14.68 10.20
N ASN A 72 9.52 -14.66 8.87
CA ASN A 72 9.13 -13.51 8.03
C ASN A 72 7.63 -13.21 8.14
N LEU A 73 6.77 -14.23 8.17
CA LEU A 73 5.33 -14.05 8.38
C LEU A 73 5.01 -13.46 9.76
N THR A 74 5.76 -13.84 10.80
CA THR A 74 5.58 -13.31 12.17
C THR A 74 5.96 -11.83 12.24
N GLU A 75 7.09 -11.46 11.64
CA GLU A 75 7.53 -10.07 11.53
C GLU A 75 6.54 -9.24 10.70
N LEU A 76 6.10 -9.76 9.55
CA LEU A 76 5.10 -9.13 8.70
C LEU A 76 3.78 -8.92 9.46
N ASN A 77 3.28 -9.93 10.17
CA ASN A 77 2.05 -9.80 10.93
C ASN A 77 2.16 -8.72 12.01
N THR A 78 3.30 -8.65 12.70
CA THR A 78 3.56 -7.58 13.67
C THR A 78 3.52 -6.19 13.01
N ALA A 79 4.09 -6.05 11.82
CA ALA A 79 4.05 -4.80 11.07
C ALA A 79 2.63 -4.44 10.61
N ILE A 80 1.87 -5.43 10.12
CA ILE A 80 0.48 -5.28 9.70
C ILE A 80 -0.40 -4.83 10.88
N GLU A 81 -0.26 -5.45 12.05
CA GLU A 81 -1.04 -5.08 13.24
C GLU A 81 -0.80 -3.62 13.66
N LYS A 82 0.47 -3.17 13.63
CA LYS A 82 0.79 -1.75 13.85
C LYS A 82 0.14 -0.85 12.80
N GLN A 83 0.20 -1.22 11.52
CA GLN A 83 -0.40 -0.44 10.45
C GLN A 83 -1.93 -0.38 10.56
N ILE A 84 -2.58 -1.45 11.03
CA ILE A 84 -4.02 -1.48 11.31
C ILE A 84 -4.36 -0.44 12.38
N ILE A 85 -3.62 -0.42 13.50
CA ILE A 85 -3.82 0.55 14.59
C ILE A 85 -3.65 1.98 14.06
N ASP A 86 -2.61 2.24 13.27
CA ASP A 86 -2.37 3.56 12.68
C ASP A 86 -3.49 3.99 11.73
N LEU A 87 -4.03 3.09 10.91
CA LEU A 87 -5.17 3.36 10.01
C LEU A 87 -6.47 3.57 10.78
N GLN A 88 -6.72 2.81 11.85
CA GLN A 88 -7.87 3.00 12.73
C GLN A 88 -7.84 4.40 13.35
N LYS A 89 -6.70 4.77 13.94
CA LYS A 89 -6.49 6.09 14.51
C LYS A 89 -6.69 7.20 13.48
N TYR A 90 -6.13 7.02 12.28
CA TYR A 90 -6.31 7.98 11.18
C TYR A 90 -7.78 8.14 10.76
N SER A 91 -8.54 7.03 10.71
CA SER A 91 -9.98 7.05 10.39
C SER A 91 -10.84 7.70 11.49
N GLU A 92 -10.45 7.56 12.76
CA GLU A 92 -11.13 8.16 13.91
C GLU A 92 -10.84 9.66 14.02
N GLU A 93 -9.56 10.04 13.93
CA GLU A 93 -9.13 11.44 14.07
C GLU A 93 -9.41 12.28 12.82
N LYS A 94 -9.52 11.64 11.65
CA LYS A 94 -9.72 12.27 10.32
C LYS A 94 -8.77 13.45 10.05
N ASN A 95 -7.55 13.37 10.58
CA ASN A 95 -6.53 14.38 10.36
C ASN A 95 -5.79 14.11 9.04
N PHE A 96 -4.93 15.04 8.61
CA PHE A 96 -4.12 14.89 7.39
C PHE A 96 -2.82 14.12 7.61
N LYS A 97 -2.69 13.40 8.73
CA LYS A 97 -1.42 12.79 9.15
C LYS A 97 -1.55 11.28 9.27
N LEU A 98 -1.34 10.58 8.16
CA LEU A 98 -1.21 9.13 8.15
C LEU A 98 0.22 8.69 8.46
N THR A 99 0.36 7.73 9.39
CA THR A 99 1.63 7.05 9.67
C THR A 99 1.76 5.80 8.81
N PHE A 100 2.95 5.61 8.22
CA PHE A 100 3.26 4.46 7.37
C PHE A 100 4.32 3.57 8.01
N ASN A 101 4.01 2.30 8.16
CA ASN A 101 4.96 1.29 8.59
C ASN A 101 5.72 0.72 7.38
N GLN A 102 7.03 0.95 7.33
CA GLN A 102 7.88 0.52 6.20
C GLN A 102 8.00 -1.00 6.10
N SER A 103 7.81 -1.71 7.21
CA SER A 103 7.97 -3.17 7.31
C SER A 103 6.77 -3.96 6.77
N VAL A 104 5.70 -3.29 6.34
CA VAL A 104 4.61 -3.96 5.60
C VAL A 104 5.06 -4.16 4.16
N GLN A 105 5.85 -5.21 3.94
CA GLN A 105 6.37 -5.60 2.64
C GLN A 105 6.55 -7.12 2.56
N VAL A 106 6.45 -7.65 1.36
CA VAL A 106 6.48 -9.10 1.09
C VAL A 106 7.65 -9.52 0.21
N ASP A 107 8.71 -8.72 0.18
CA ASP A 107 9.92 -8.96 -0.63
C ASP A 107 10.57 -10.32 -0.34
N PHE A 108 10.38 -10.87 0.87
CA PHE A 108 10.89 -12.19 1.22
C PHE A 108 10.29 -13.32 0.36
N LEU A 109 9.10 -13.12 -0.23
CA LEU A 109 8.46 -14.13 -1.09
C LEU A 109 9.31 -14.49 -2.31
N GLN A 110 10.15 -13.58 -2.81
CA GLN A 110 11.03 -13.85 -3.96
C GLN A 110 12.11 -14.90 -3.63
N PHE A 111 12.37 -15.14 -2.34
CA PHE A 111 13.40 -16.05 -1.85
C PHE A 111 12.82 -17.39 -1.34
N ILE A 112 11.51 -17.60 -1.47
CA ILE A 112 10.83 -18.81 -1.00
C ILE A 112 10.44 -19.69 -2.19
N ASP A 113 10.92 -20.92 -2.22
CA ASP A 113 10.43 -22.00 -3.06
C ASP A 113 9.15 -22.59 -2.46
N ILE A 114 8.01 -22.22 -3.04
CA ILE A 114 6.70 -22.73 -2.66
C ILE A 114 6.60 -24.26 -2.71
N LYS A 115 7.43 -24.94 -3.52
CA LYS A 115 7.48 -26.41 -3.57
C LYS A 115 7.89 -27.00 -2.23
N HIS A 116 8.79 -26.35 -1.50
CA HIS A 116 9.22 -26.79 -0.17
C HIS A 116 8.07 -26.69 0.83
N LEU A 117 7.28 -25.62 0.75
CA LEU A 117 6.06 -25.47 1.57
C LEU A 117 5.04 -26.58 1.29
N TYR A 118 4.76 -26.89 0.01
CA TYR A 118 3.85 -27.97 -0.36
C TYR A 118 4.37 -29.35 0.08
N LYS A 119 5.67 -29.62 -0.09
CA LYS A 119 6.27 -30.89 0.32
C LYS A 119 6.10 -31.14 1.82
N LYS A 120 6.30 -30.12 2.66
CA LYS A 120 6.15 -30.26 4.12
C LYS A 120 4.69 -30.44 4.56
N ILE A 121 3.74 -29.80 3.87
CA ILE A 121 2.31 -30.00 4.11
C ILE A 121 1.85 -31.41 3.67
N GLY A 122 2.44 -31.91 2.57
CA GLY A 122 2.05 -33.15 1.92
C GLY A 122 0.91 -32.93 0.91
N PHE A 123 1.09 -33.45 -0.31
CA PHE A 123 0.15 -33.26 -1.43
C PHE A 123 -1.27 -33.80 -1.19
N LEU A 124 -1.43 -34.71 -0.22
CA LEU A 124 -2.71 -35.30 0.14
C LEU A 124 -3.55 -34.39 1.05
N ASN A 125 -2.93 -33.42 1.74
CA ASN A 125 -3.63 -32.52 2.65
C ASN A 125 -4.23 -31.32 1.89
N THR A 126 -5.33 -31.58 1.19
CA THR A 126 -5.99 -30.58 0.33
C THR A 126 -6.46 -29.33 1.07
N GLU A 127 -6.84 -29.45 2.35
CA GLU A 127 -7.29 -28.30 3.15
C GLU A 127 -6.12 -27.37 3.48
N SER A 128 -5.00 -27.89 3.97
CA SER A 128 -3.82 -27.09 4.27
C SER A 128 -3.21 -26.46 3.02
N ILE A 129 -3.27 -27.15 1.87
CA ILE A 129 -2.87 -26.58 0.57
C ILE A 129 -3.78 -25.40 0.19
N LYS A 130 -5.09 -25.51 0.36
CA LYS A 130 -6.02 -24.38 0.13
C LYS A 130 -5.72 -23.19 1.04
N LYS A 131 -5.41 -23.44 2.32
CA LYS A 131 -5.01 -22.38 3.27
C LYS A 131 -3.72 -21.69 2.83
N LEU A 132 -2.70 -22.46 2.43
CA LEU A 132 -1.45 -21.92 1.90
C LEU A 132 -1.70 -21.08 0.62
N ASN A 133 -2.49 -21.59 -0.33
CA ASN A 133 -2.79 -20.85 -1.56
C ASN A 133 -3.52 -19.53 -1.27
N SER A 134 -4.51 -19.57 -0.38
CA SER A 134 -5.23 -18.37 0.05
C SER A 134 -4.31 -17.36 0.73
N LEU A 135 -3.38 -17.83 1.58
CA LEU A 135 -2.35 -16.98 2.17
C LEU A 135 -1.47 -16.35 1.09
N MET A 136 -0.89 -17.16 0.19
CA MET A 136 0.00 -16.67 -0.86
C MET A 136 -0.67 -15.62 -1.73
N THR A 137 -1.90 -15.85 -2.19
CA THR A 137 -2.67 -14.85 -2.94
C THR A 137 -2.79 -13.53 -2.17
N SER A 138 -3.05 -13.62 -0.86
CA SER A 138 -3.22 -12.42 -0.02
C SER A 138 -1.90 -11.71 0.26
N LEU A 139 -0.79 -12.45 0.34
CA LEU A 139 0.54 -11.85 0.46
C LEU A 139 0.95 -11.17 -0.85
N TYR A 140 0.64 -11.73 -2.01
CA TYR A 140 0.89 -11.06 -3.29
C TYR A 140 0.10 -9.75 -3.44
N THR A 141 -1.14 -9.69 -2.92
CA THR A 141 -1.88 -8.42 -2.90
C THR A 141 -1.26 -7.34 -2.00
N LEU A 142 -0.38 -7.71 -1.06
CA LEU A 142 0.38 -6.74 -0.26
C LEU A 142 1.57 -6.13 -0.98
N TYR A 143 1.99 -6.68 -2.12
CA TYR A 143 3.19 -6.25 -2.82
C TYR A 143 3.19 -4.73 -3.08
N ASP A 144 2.08 -4.20 -3.62
CA ASP A 144 1.93 -2.78 -3.94
C ASP A 144 1.20 -1.96 -2.86
N PHE A 145 0.91 -2.56 -1.70
CA PHE A 145 0.05 -1.94 -0.67
C PHE A 145 0.60 -0.58 -0.23
N ARG A 146 1.90 -0.51 0.07
CA ARG A 146 2.54 0.71 0.60
C ARG A 146 2.50 1.85 -0.40
N GLU A 147 2.77 1.56 -1.66
CA GLU A 147 2.76 2.55 -2.74
C GLU A 147 1.33 3.02 -2.99
N SER A 148 0.39 2.08 -3.12
CA SER A 148 -1.02 2.38 -3.33
C SER A 148 -1.61 3.27 -2.22
N LEU A 149 -1.33 2.95 -0.95
CA LEU A 149 -1.79 3.76 0.19
C LEU A 149 -1.18 5.16 0.19
N ARG A 150 0.11 5.29 -0.15
CA ARG A 150 0.79 6.60 -0.24
C ARG A 150 0.21 7.45 -1.36
N ASP A 151 0.00 6.85 -2.52
CA ASP A 151 -0.53 7.55 -3.69
C ASP A 151 -1.98 7.97 -3.49
N GLU A 152 -2.78 7.16 -2.79
CA GLU A 152 -4.13 7.53 -2.37
C GLU A 152 -4.11 8.78 -1.48
N VAL A 153 -3.32 8.77 -0.40
CA VAL A 153 -3.20 9.95 0.50
C VAL A 153 -2.68 11.17 -0.24
N ARG A 154 -1.66 11.00 -1.10
CA ARG A 154 -1.11 12.11 -1.89
C ARG A 154 -2.15 12.71 -2.84
N THR A 155 -2.94 11.86 -3.48
CA THR A 155 -4.02 12.26 -4.39
C THR A 155 -5.13 12.97 -3.64
N TYR A 156 -5.54 12.43 -2.50
CA TYR A 156 -6.49 13.06 -1.58
C TYR A 156 -6.03 14.46 -1.19
N LEU A 157 -4.82 14.61 -0.64
CA LEU A 157 -4.28 15.90 -0.21
C LEU A 157 -4.21 16.90 -1.36
N LYS A 158 -3.78 16.46 -2.56
CA LYS A 158 -3.73 17.32 -3.74
C LYS A 158 -5.10 17.85 -4.13
N LYS A 159 -6.11 16.96 -4.18
CA LYS A 159 -7.49 17.33 -4.54
C LYS A 159 -8.11 18.20 -3.45
N TYR A 160 -7.95 17.82 -2.18
CA TYR A 160 -8.42 18.60 -1.03
C TYR A 160 -7.89 20.03 -1.09
N ASN A 161 -6.57 20.20 -1.21
CA ASN A 161 -5.95 21.53 -1.26
C ASN A 161 -6.40 22.38 -2.46
N TYR A 162 -6.65 21.73 -3.61
CA TYR A 162 -7.19 22.43 -4.78
C TYR A 162 -8.57 23.03 -4.47
N HIS A 163 -9.50 22.25 -3.93
CA HIS A 163 -10.82 22.75 -3.60
C HIS A 163 -10.79 23.70 -2.39
N GLU A 164 -9.93 23.45 -1.41
CA GLU A 164 -9.73 24.36 -0.27
C GLU A 164 -9.30 25.76 -0.75
N SER A 165 -8.41 25.85 -1.74
CA SER A 165 -8.00 27.14 -2.32
C SER A 165 -9.16 27.92 -2.94
N LYS A 166 -10.14 27.23 -3.55
CA LYS A 166 -11.35 27.83 -4.08
C LYS A 166 -12.34 28.18 -2.98
N PHE A 167 -12.48 27.33 -1.98
CA PHE A 167 -13.32 27.59 -0.83
C PHE A 167 -12.90 28.90 -0.14
N TYR A 168 -11.58 29.18 -0.03
CA TYR A 168 -11.05 30.43 0.51
C TYR A 168 -11.55 31.72 -0.17
N LEU A 169 -12.15 31.64 -1.36
CA LEU A 169 -12.84 32.76 -1.99
C LEU A 169 -14.00 33.29 -1.12
N TYR A 170 -14.47 32.53 -0.12
CA TYR A 170 -15.41 33.03 0.90
C TYR A 170 -14.94 34.34 1.55
N ARG A 171 -13.61 34.56 1.67
CA ARG A 171 -13.05 35.80 2.20
C ARG A 171 -13.35 36.99 1.31
N GLN A 172 -13.45 36.79 0.00
CA GLN A 172 -13.86 37.86 -0.90
C GLN A 172 -15.31 38.28 -0.62
N LEU A 173 -16.19 37.29 -0.44
CA LEU A 173 -17.59 37.50 -0.09
C LEU A 173 -17.77 38.18 1.27
N LEU A 174 -16.92 37.90 2.26
CA LEU A 174 -17.02 38.55 3.57
C LEU A 174 -16.39 39.95 3.60
N TYR A 175 -15.34 40.18 2.81
CA TYR A 175 -14.50 41.37 2.97
C TYR A 175 -14.36 42.14 1.66
N THR A 176 -13.47 41.71 0.76
CA THR A 176 -13.00 42.57 -0.34
C THR A 176 -14.11 42.94 -1.32
N LYS A 177 -14.95 41.98 -1.72
CA LYS A 177 -16.07 42.24 -2.65
C LYS A 177 -17.18 42.98 -1.94
N TYR A 178 -17.55 42.57 -0.73
CA TYR A 178 -18.53 43.27 0.07
C TYR A 178 -18.20 44.76 0.21
N TYR A 179 -17.02 45.11 0.74
CA TYR A 179 -16.66 46.51 0.91
C TYR A 179 -16.50 47.28 -0.40
N SER A 180 -16.04 46.62 -1.47
CA SER A 180 -15.99 47.22 -2.80
C SER A 180 -17.38 47.62 -3.28
N ILE A 181 -18.37 46.72 -3.15
CA ILE A 181 -19.75 46.98 -3.55
C ILE A 181 -20.37 48.04 -2.65
N CYS A 182 -20.15 47.98 -1.33
CA CYS A 182 -20.62 49.01 -0.41
C CYS A 182 -20.14 50.41 -0.81
N ASN A 183 -18.87 50.57 -1.15
CA ASN A 183 -18.33 51.87 -1.55
C ASN A 183 -18.86 52.35 -2.91
N LEU A 184 -19.20 51.43 -3.82
CA LEU A 184 -19.77 51.78 -5.12
C LEU A 184 -21.26 52.18 -5.03
N ARG A 185 -22.01 51.55 -4.12
CA ARG A 185 -23.47 51.71 -4.00
C ARG A 185 -23.91 52.70 -2.93
N ALA A 186 -23.04 53.05 -2.00
CA ALA A 186 -23.40 53.95 -0.92
C ALA A 186 -23.80 55.34 -1.42
N GLU A 187 -24.93 55.82 -0.93
CA GLU A 187 -25.38 57.20 -1.07
C GLU A 187 -24.59 58.12 -0.11
N SER A 188 -24.35 57.65 1.11
CA SER A 188 -23.55 58.36 2.11
C SER A 188 -22.91 57.38 3.10
N ILE A 189 -21.90 57.87 3.82
CA ILE A 189 -21.18 57.11 4.84
C ILE A 189 -21.45 57.77 6.19
N ILE A 190 -22.00 57.01 7.13
CA ILE A 190 -22.35 57.45 8.47
C ILE A 190 -21.35 56.83 9.46
N PHE A 191 -20.87 57.61 10.41
CA PHE A 191 -20.06 57.12 11.52
C PHE A 191 -20.91 57.06 12.78
N GLU A 192 -21.20 55.86 13.27
CA GLU A 192 -21.94 55.63 14.52
C GLU A 192 -21.08 54.79 15.46
N GLU A 193 -20.90 55.26 16.70
CA GLU A 193 -20.15 54.54 17.75
C GLU A 193 -18.73 54.11 17.35
N GLY A 194 -18.08 54.90 16.50
CA GLY A 194 -16.74 54.59 15.96
C GLY A 194 -16.72 53.56 14.83
N GLN A 195 -17.89 53.09 14.36
CA GLN A 195 -18.02 52.17 13.23
C GLN A 195 -18.49 52.89 11.97
N LYS A 196 -17.89 52.53 10.83
CA LYS A 196 -18.28 53.03 9.51
C LYS A 196 -19.49 52.25 9.00
N LYS A 197 -20.62 52.92 8.82
CA LYS A 197 -21.84 52.37 8.21
C LYS A 197 -22.06 53.01 6.84
N TRP A 198 -22.55 52.21 5.89
CA TRP A 198 -22.94 52.69 4.57
C TRP A 198 -24.45 52.87 4.56
N LYS A 199 -24.92 54.02 4.09
CA LYS A 199 -26.32 54.25 3.77
C LYS A 199 -26.50 54.03 2.28
N PHE A 200 -27.39 53.12 1.92
CA PHE A 200 -27.76 52.83 0.53
C PHE A 200 -29.01 53.61 0.15
N LYS A 201 -29.31 53.68 -1.15
CA LYS A 201 -30.56 54.26 -1.64
C LYS A 201 -31.74 53.37 -1.23
N ASP A 202 -32.92 53.96 -1.10
CA ASP A 202 -34.13 53.24 -0.70
C ASP A 202 -34.53 52.14 -1.71
N GLU A 203 -34.10 52.24 -2.97
CA GLU A 203 -34.35 51.22 -3.99
C GLU A 203 -33.36 50.03 -3.99
N ASP A 204 -32.27 50.09 -3.22
CA ASP A 204 -31.26 49.02 -3.16
C ASP A 204 -31.60 48.03 -2.04
N GLU A 205 -32.46 47.06 -2.35
CA GLU A 205 -32.87 46.00 -1.41
C GLU A 205 -31.81 44.90 -1.21
N PHE A 206 -30.86 44.76 -2.14
CA PHE A 206 -29.81 43.73 -2.10
C PHE A 206 -28.79 44.00 -0.99
N MET A 207 -28.29 45.24 -0.90
CA MET A 207 -27.21 45.57 0.04
C MET A 207 -27.61 45.48 1.52
N PRO A 208 -28.82 45.88 1.94
CA PRO A 208 -29.31 45.65 3.30
C PRO A 208 -29.35 44.16 3.68
N GLU A 209 -29.91 43.29 2.83
CA GLU A 209 -29.97 41.84 3.09
C GLU A 209 -28.55 41.22 3.20
N TYR A 210 -27.64 41.62 2.32
CA TYR A 210 -26.25 41.16 2.36
C TYR A 210 -25.51 41.66 3.61
N THR A 211 -25.69 42.94 3.96
CA THR A 211 -25.07 43.54 5.15
C THR A 211 -25.52 42.84 6.43
N GLU A 212 -26.83 42.58 6.57
CA GLU A 212 -27.38 41.86 7.73
C GLU A 212 -26.77 40.46 7.85
N LEU A 213 -26.67 39.74 6.73
CA LEU A 213 -26.08 38.41 6.70
C LEU A 213 -24.60 38.39 7.11
N ILE A 214 -23.82 39.39 6.70
CA ILE A 214 -22.42 39.54 7.14
C ILE A 214 -22.34 39.83 8.63
N ILE A 215 -23.12 40.78 9.15
CA ILE A 215 -23.10 41.14 10.57
C ILE A 215 -23.43 39.91 11.42
N LYS A 216 -24.48 39.17 11.04
CA LYS A 216 -24.86 37.93 11.71
C LYS A 216 -23.73 36.91 11.71
N THR A 217 -23.09 36.70 10.56
CA THR A 217 -21.99 35.73 10.41
C THR A 217 -20.75 36.12 11.22
N LEU A 218 -20.34 37.39 11.20
CA LEU A 218 -19.17 37.88 11.93
C LEU A 218 -19.41 37.95 13.46
N SER A 219 -20.68 38.07 13.89
CA SER A 219 -21.05 38.02 15.31
C SER A 219 -21.07 36.60 15.88
N ASP A 220 -21.19 35.56 15.03
CA ASP A 220 -21.24 34.17 15.43
C ASP A 220 -19.83 33.57 15.59
N LYS A 221 -19.35 33.56 16.85
CA LYS A 221 -18.06 32.97 17.25
C LYS A 221 -17.95 31.46 16.99
N SER A 222 -19.05 30.79 16.66
CA SER A 222 -19.02 29.38 16.26
C SER A 222 -18.64 29.20 14.79
N ILE A 223 -18.73 30.26 13.98
CA ILE A 223 -18.35 30.29 12.56
C ILE A 223 -16.97 30.94 12.40
N ILE A 224 -16.80 32.16 12.93
CA ILE A 224 -15.56 32.95 12.81
C ILE A 224 -15.17 33.48 14.19
N ASP A 225 -13.92 33.27 14.59
CA ASP A 225 -13.32 33.85 15.79
C ASP A 225 -12.11 34.74 15.46
N GLU A 226 -11.43 35.22 16.50
CA GLU A 226 -10.25 36.09 16.39
C GLU A 226 -9.07 35.42 15.64
N ASN A 227 -9.04 34.09 15.56
CA ASN A 227 -8.03 33.32 14.84
C ASN A 227 -8.48 32.93 13.41
N GLY A 228 -9.71 33.25 13.02
CA GLY A 228 -10.25 33.08 11.68
C GLY A 228 -11.42 32.12 11.59
N LEU A 229 -11.51 31.39 10.47
CA LEU A 229 -12.60 30.45 10.21
C LEU A 229 -12.48 29.22 11.13
N LYS A 230 -13.52 28.96 11.91
CA LYS A 230 -13.59 27.84 12.84
C LYS A 230 -14.29 26.62 12.24
N ASP A 231 -15.38 26.82 11.51
CA ASP A 231 -16.20 25.75 10.98
C ASP A 231 -16.65 26.06 9.54
N ARG A 232 -16.10 25.30 8.58
CA ARG A 232 -16.39 25.44 7.15
C ARG A 232 -17.84 25.11 6.84
N LYS A 233 -18.39 24.08 7.48
CA LYS A 233 -19.76 23.61 7.23
C LYS A 233 -20.76 24.66 7.68
N LYS A 234 -20.59 25.18 8.89
CA LYS A 234 -21.45 26.27 9.38
C LYS A 234 -21.32 27.53 8.54
N LEU A 235 -20.13 27.90 8.09
CA LEU A 235 -19.96 29.03 7.17
C LEU A 235 -20.73 28.79 5.87
N ASN A 236 -20.62 27.60 5.29
CA ASN A 236 -21.31 27.30 4.04
C ASN A 236 -22.84 27.34 4.20
N GLU A 237 -23.36 26.68 5.24
CA GLU A 237 -24.80 26.57 5.50
C GLU A 237 -25.44 27.89 5.95
N ASN A 238 -24.74 28.69 6.77
CA ASN A 238 -25.31 29.88 7.40
C ASN A 238 -24.94 31.19 6.69
N PHE A 239 -23.90 31.21 5.84
CA PHE A 239 -23.47 32.40 5.11
C PHE A 239 -23.48 32.20 3.60
N VAL A 240 -22.71 31.25 3.07
CA VAL A 240 -22.52 31.12 1.61
C VAL A 240 -23.84 30.78 0.89
N VAL A 241 -24.53 29.72 1.32
CA VAL A 241 -25.79 29.30 0.71
C VAL A 241 -26.89 30.37 0.84
N PRO A 242 -27.09 31.00 2.01
CA PRO A 242 -28.01 32.13 2.13
C PRO A 242 -27.64 33.31 1.24
N LEU A 243 -26.35 33.65 1.10
CA LEU A 243 -25.90 34.74 0.25
C LEU A 243 -26.18 34.48 -1.23
N ILE A 244 -25.94 33.25 -1.70
CA ILE A 244 -26.32 32.82 -3.06
C ILE A 244 -27.82 33.06 -3.29
N LYS A 245 -28.68 32.68 -2.33
CA LYS A 245 -30.13 32.87 -2.42
C LYS A 245 -30.53 34.33 -2.45
N ILE A 246 -29.90 35.19 -1.63
CA ILE A 246 -30.12 36.64 -1.63
C ILE A 246 -29.76 37.20 -3.01
N ALA A 247 -28.53 36.92 -3.48
CA ALA A 247 -28.03 37.42 -4.76
C ALA A 247 -28.88 36.95 -5.95
N TYR A 248 -29.33 35.69 -5.93
CA TYR A 248 -30.14 35.11 -7.00
C TYR A 248 -31.47 35.84 -7.23
N LYS A 249 -32.07 36.46 -6.19
CA LYS A 249 -33.31 37.24 -6.33
C LYS A 249 -33.17 38.42 -7.30
N TYR A 250 -31.95 38.91 -7.50
CA TYR A 250 -31.64 40.12 -8.27
C TYR A 250 -30.91 39.80 -9.60
N VAL A 251 -30.77 38.51 -9.94
CA VAL A 251 -30.23 38.05 -11.22
C VAL A 251 -31.38 37.94 -12.23
N PRO A 252 -31.25 38.43 -13.48
CA PRO A 252 -30.04 38.97 -14.13
C PRO A 252 -29.89 40.50 -14.12
N GLU A 253 -30.77 41.24 -13.44
CA GLU A 253 -30.83 42.70 -13.55
C GLU A 253 -29.65 43.40 -12.86
N ASP A 254 -29.13 42.82 -11.79
CA ASP A 254 -28.09 43.39 -10.95
C ASP A 254 -26.72 42.73 -11.21
N PHE A 255 -25.80 43.48 -11.83
CA PHE A 255 -24.45 43.03 -12.15
C PHE A 255 -23.64 42.61 -10.92
N GLN A 256 -23.73 43.33 -9.81
CA GLN A 256 -22.99 42.98 -8.59
C GLN A 256 -23.61 41.76 -7.91
N ALA A 257 -24.93 41.59 -7.96
CA ALA A 257 -25.59 40.39 -7.47
C ALA A 257 -25.19 39.16 -8.30
N ILE A 258 -25.08 39.29 -9.64
CA ILE A 258 -24.54 38.22 -10.49
C ILE A 258 -23.13 37.83 -10.04
N GLU A 259 -22.23 38.80 -9.87
CA GLU A 259 -20.84 38.52 -9.46
C GLU A 259 -20.78 37.81 -8.08
N ILE A 260 -21.59 38.25 -7.12
CA ILE A 260 -21.67 37.62 -5.80
C ILE A 260 -22.27 36.20 -5.89
N ASN A 261 -23.27 36.00 -6.74
CA ASN A 261 -23.86 34.69 -6.97
C ASN A 261 -22.83 33.72 -7.55
N ASP A 262 -22.06 34.15 -8.56
CA ASP A 262 -21.02 33.34 -9.20
C ASP A 262 -19.93 32.92 -8.21
N ILE A 263 -19.37 33.86 -7.45
CA ILE A 263 -18.36 33.57 -6.43
C ILE A 263 -18.95 32.68 -5.33
N GLY A 264 -20.19 32.94 -4.90
CA GLY A 264 -20.89 32.13 -3.92
C GLY A 264 -21.05 30.68 -4.38
N ASN A 265 -21.48 30.47 -5.62
CA ASN A 265 -21.60 29.14 -6.21
C ASN A 265 -20.25 28.43 -6.28
N GLU A 266 -19.18 29.13 -6.67
CA GLU A 266 -17.84 28.52 -6.70
C GLU A 266 -17.39 28.06 -5.30
N VAL A 267 -17.61 28.88 -4.27
CA VAL A 267 -17.31 28.51 -2.87
C VAL A 267 -18.14 27.32 -2.41
N ASN A 268 -19.45 27.31 -2.68
CA ASN A 268 -20.34 26.23 -2.28
C ASN A 268 -20.00 24.91 -3.01
N SER A 269 -19.74 24.96 -4.32
CA SER A 269 -19.29 23.79 -5.08
C SER A 269 -17.97 23.25 -4.55
N ALA A 270 -17.00 24.13 -4.24
CA ALA A 270 -15.74 23.72 -3.65
C ALA A 270 -15.93 23.03 -2.29
N PHE A 271 -16.83 23.51 -1.43
CA PHE A 271 -17.17 22.86 -0.17
C PHE A 271 -17.75 21.45 -0.37
N ILE A 272 -18.70 21.31 -1.28
CA ILE A 272 -19.33 20.01 -1.60
C ILE A 272 -18.26 19.02 -2.13
N ASP A 273 -17.36 19.48 -2.99
CA ASP A 273 -16.27 18.67 -3.53
C ASP A 273 -15.30 18.22 -2.42
N ILE A 274 -14.95 19.11 -1.49
CA ILE A 274 -14.12 18.77 -0.33
C ILE A 274 -14.74 17.63 0.48
N GLU A 275 -16.02 17.75 0.83
CA GLU A 275 -16.74 16.72 1.58
C GLU A 275 -16.78 15.39 0.81
N SER A 276 -17.13 15.43 -0.48
CA SER A 276 -17.21 14.22 -1.32
C SER A 276 -15.86 13.51 -1.48
N ILE A 277 -14.78 14.26 -1.68
CA ILE A 277 -13.43 13.70 -1.80
C ILE A 277 -12.97 13.09 -0.48
N THR A 278 -13.28 13.76 0.64
CA THR A 278 -12.96 13.27 1.98
C THR A 278 -13.69 11.97 2.29
N GLU A 279 -14.99 11.91 1.99
CA GLU A 279 -15.79 10.69 2.15
C GLU A 279 -15.22 9.52 1.33
N LYS A 280 -14.97 9.75 0.03
CA LYS A 280 -14.38 8.74 -0.86
C LYS A 280 -13.02 8.25 -0.36
N HIS A 281 -12.17 9.15 0.11
CA HIS A 281 -10.87 8.79 0.66
C HIS A 281 -11.02 7.84 1.85
N PHE A 282 -11.89 8.16 2.82
CA PHE A 282 -12.06 7.32 4.00
C PHE A 282 -12.73 5.96 3.70
N ILE A 283 -13.58 5.88 2.69
CA ILE A 283 -14.09 4.58 2.18
C ILE A 283 -12.92 3.71 1.67
N VAL A 284 -11.98 4.30 0.93
CA VAL A 284 -10.80 3.58 0.44
C VAL A 284 -9.88 3.15 1.59
N ILE A 285 -9.68 4.00 2.59
CA ILE A 285 -8.91 3.69 3.81
C ILE A 285 -9.53 2.52 4.58
N GLU A 286 -10.85 2.48 4.70
CA GLU A 286 -11.57 1.37 5.33
C GLU A 286 -11.33 0.06 4.57
N SER A 287 -11.39 0.09 3.24
CA SER A 287 -11.07 -1.08 2.41
C SER A 287 -9.62 -1.58 2.62
N TYR A 288 -8.64 -0.69 2.70
CA TYR A 288 -7.25 -1.06 3.02
C TYR A 288 -7.14 -1.72 4.40
N LEU A 289 -7.85 -1.18 5.39
CA LEU A 289 -7.87 -1.69 6.75
C LEU A 289 -8.53 -3.09 6.84
N GLU A 290 -9.64 -3.32 6.12
CA GLU A 290 -10.26 -4.64 6.03
C GLU A 290 -9.34 -5.66 5.36
N ASN A 291 -8.66 -5.27 4.28
CA ASN A 291 -7.69 -6.12 3.60
C ASN A 291 -6.55 -6.53 4.55
N LEU A 292 -5.96 -5.57 5.28
CA LEU A 292 -4.92 -5.86 6.27
C LEU A 292 -5.40 -6.80 7.38
N LYS A 293 -6.60 -6.59 7.92
CA LYS A 293 -7.20 -7.48 8.93
C LYS A 293 -7.38 -8.90 8.40
N SER A 294 -7.87 -9.03 7.17
CA SER A 294 -8.03 -10.32 6.48
C SER A 294 -6.69 -11.03 6.31
N ILE A 295 -5.66 -10.32 5.85
CA ILE A 295 -4.32 -10.89 5.69
C ILE A 295 -3.72 -11.30 7.03
N SER A 296 -3.79 -10.45 8.07
CA SER A 296 -3.32 -10.78 9.43
C SER A 296 -3.98 -12.07 9.94
N THR A 297 -5.29 -12.22 9.71
CA THR A 297 -6.03 -13.43 10.08
C THR A 297 -5.51 -14.66 9.35
N LYS A 298 -5.25 -14.56 8.04
CA LYS A 298 -4.69 -15.66 7.25
C LYS A 298 -3.27 -16.02 7.67
N ILE A 299 -2.44 -15.04 8.04
CA ILE A 299 -1.10 -15.30 8.57
C ILE A 299 -1.20 -16.06 9.89
N LYS A 300 -2.02 -15.59 10.84
CA LYS A 300 -2.24 -16.27 12.13
C LYS A 300 -2.73 -17.70 11.96
N ASN A 301 -3.68 -17.91 11.05
CA ASN A 301 -4.22 -19.23 10.74
C ASN A 301 -3.20 -20.20 10.10
N TYR A 302 -2.14 -19.67 9.48
CA TYR A 302 -1.05 -20.50 8.93
C TYR A 302 0.05 -20.77 9.95
N LEU A 303 0.29 -19.84 10.88
CA LEU A 303 1.31 -19.98 11.92
C LEU A 303 0.85 -20.89 13.08
N ASN A 304 -0.44 -20.95 13.36
CA ASN A 304 -1.09 -21.86 14.31
C ASN A 304 -1.27 -23.26 13.73
#